data_AF-A0A1G6V6J8-F1
#
_entry.id   AF-A0A1G6V6J8-F1
#
_cell.length_a   1.000
_cell.length_b   1.000
_cell.length_c   1.000
_cell.angle_alpha   90.00
_cell.angle_beta   90.00
_cell.angle_gamma   90.00
#
_symmetry.space_group_name_H-M   'P 1'
#
loop_
_entity.id
_entity.type
_entity.pdbx_description
1 polymer ?
#
loop_
_entity_poly.entity_id
_entity_poly.type
_entity_poly.pdbx_seq_one_letter_code
_entity_poly.pdbx_strand_id
1 'polypeptide(L)'
;MAAYDAPFPDESYKEGARQFPLLVLTTPDDPASEKNRAAWVVLSKWKKPFITLFSDSDPVTGGGDRILQKLIHGTNGQQHTTIINGGHFLQEDQGETLAELLLKFIRDNPTDSTNIP
;
A
#
# COMPACT_ATOMS: atom_id res chain seq x y z
N MET A 1 -4.54 -17.58 -14.42
CA MET A 1 -4.79 -16.57 -15.47
C MET A 1 -6.27 -16.34 -15.72
N ALA A 2 -7.10 -17.37 -15.94
CA ALA A 2 -8.54 -17.18 -16.20
C ALA A 2 -9.29 -16.30 -15.17
N ALA A 3 -8.93 -16.35 -13.88
CA ALA A 3 -9.51 -15.46 -12.88
C ALA A 3 -9.15 -13.97 -13.08
N TYR A 4 -7.93 -13.67 -13.56
CA TYR A 4 -7.47 -12.31 -13.87
C TYR A 4 -8.03 -11.79 -15.19
N ASP A 5 -8.31 -12.69 -16.14
CA ASP A 5 -8.92 -12.34 -17.43
C ASP A 5 -10.45 -12.17 -17.32
N ALA A 6 -11.08 -12.74 -16.28
CA ALA A 6 -12.54 -12.75 -16.12
C ALA A 6 -13.21 -11.35 -16.18
N PRO A 7 -12.61 -10.27 -15.64
CA PRO A 7 -13.16 -8.91 -15.80
C PRO A 7 -13.02 -8.31 -17.20
N PHE A 8 -12.26 -8.94 -18.11
CA PHE A 8 -11.95 -8.43 -19.45
C PHE A 8 -12.38 -9.38 -20.57
N PRO A 9 -13.70 -9.59 -20.79
CA PRO A 9 -14.20 -10.50 -21.83
C PRO A 9 -13.72 -10.14 -23.24
N ASP A 10 -13.51 -8.84 -23.50
CA ASP A 10 -12.88 -8.31 -24.71
C ASP A 10 -12.08 -7.02 -24.42
N GLU A 11 -11.41 -6.49 -25.44
CA GLU A 11 -10.53 -5.32 -25.33
C GLU A 11 -11.22 -4.05 -24.86
N SER A 12 -12.52 -3.87 -25.13
CA SER A 12 -13.25 -2.66 -24.73
C SER A 12 -13.37 -2.50 -23.21
N TYR A 13 -13.16 -3.59 -22.46
CA TYR A 13 -13.15 -3.60 -20.99
C TYR A 13 -11.78 -3.24 -20.40
N LYS A 14 -10.72 -3.15 -21.21
CA LYS A 14 -9.34 -2.94 -20.73
C LYS A 14 -8.91 -1.48 -20.65
N GLU A 15 -9.76 -0.53 -21.05
CA GLU A 15 -9.39 0.88 -21.08
C GLU A 15 -8.91 1.41 -19.72
N GLY A 16 -9.57 1.04 -18.63
CA GLY A 16 -9.11 1.40 -17.28
C GLY A 16 -7.71 0.86 -16.97
N ALA A 17 -7.46 -0.41 -17.26
CA ALA A 17 -6.16 -1.05 -17.07
C ALA A 17 -5.07 -0.42 -17.96
N ARG A 18 -5.42 0.07 -19.16
CA ARG A 18 -4.51 0.77 -20.08
C ARG A 18 -4.17 2.18 -19.59
N GLN A 19 -5.13 2.91 -19.05
CA GLN A 19 -4.92 4.28 -18.58
C GLN A 19 -4.21 4.35 -17.22
N PHE A 20 -4.42 3.35 -16.34
CA PHE A 20 -3.93 3.39 -14.96
C PHE A 20 -2.44 3.74 -14.82
N PRO A 21 -1.50 3.15 -15.59
CA PRO A 21 -0.08 3.49 -15.48
C PRO A 21 0.23 4.94 -15.82
N LEU A 22 -0.57 5.59 -16.68
CA LEU A 22 -0.39 6.99 -17.08
C LEU A 22 -0.86 7.96 -15.99
N LEU A 23 -1.65 7.50 -15.03
CA LEU A 23 -2.16 8.31 -13.92
C LEU A 23 -1.21 8.33 -12.71
N VAL A 24 -0.11 7.56 -12.77
CA VAL A 24 0.93 7.59 -11.75
C VAL A 24 1.70 8.89 -11.89
N LEU A 25 1.75 9.68 -10.80
CA LEU A 25 2.47 10.95 -10.78
C LEU A 25 3.97 10.71 -10.93
N THR A 26 4.49 10.97 -12.12
CA THR A 26 5.94 10.87 -12.42
C THR A 26 6.60 12.25 -12.54
N THR A 27 5.81 13.32 -12.60
CA THR A 27 6.29 14.70 -12.67
C THR A 27 5.61 15.59 -11.62
N PRO A 28 6.28 16.66 -11.12
CA PRO A 28 5.71 17.54 -10.09
C PRO A 28 4.51 18.39 -10.55
N ASP A 29 4.34 18.58 -11.85
CA ASP A 29 3.34 19.49 -12.43
C ASP A 29 2.06 18.77 -12.87
N ASP A 30 1.95 17.47 -12.58
CA ASP A 30 0.74 16.72 -12.86
C ASP A 30 -0.48 17.31 -12.10
N PRO A 31 -1.67 17.43 -12.72
CA PRO A 31 -2.86 17.98 -12.09
C PRO A 31 -3.27 17.35 -10.74
N ALA A 32 -2.96 16.07 -10.53
CA ALA A 32 -3.24 15.37 -9.27
C ALA A 32 -2.16 15.59 -8.18
N SER A 33 -1.05 16.24 -8.52
CA SER A 33 0.05 16.52 -7.57
C SER A 33 -0.38 17.37 -6.39
N GLU A 34 -1.23 18.38 -6.59
CA GLU A 34 -1.65 19.26 -5.50
C GLU A 34 -2.52 18.52 -4.47
N LYS A 35 -3.44 17.68 -4.95
CA LYS A 35 -4.26 16.81 -4.08
C LYS A 35 -3.41 15.78 -3.35
N ASN A 36 -2.43 15.17 -4.01
CA ASN A 36 -1.52 14.22 -3.36
C ASN A 36 -0.64 14.90 -2.31
N ARG A 37 -0.13 16.12 -2.56
CA ARG A 37 0.60 16.91 -1.56
C ARG A 37 -0.29 17.23 -0.35
N ALA A 38 -1.54 17.61 -0.57
CA ALA A 38 -2.49 17.84 0.52
C ALA A 38 -2.74 16.56 1.35
N ALA A 39 -2.86 15.41 0.69
CA ALA A 39 -2.99 14.10 1.37
C ALA A 39 -1.75 13.78 2.23
N TRP A 40 -0.54 14.08 1.74
CA TRP A 40 0.70 13.91 2.52
C TRP A 40 0.72 14.75 3.81
N VAL A 41 0.11 15.95 3.81
CA VAL A 41 -0.03 16.77 5.04
C VAL A 41 -0.98 16.13 6.05
N VAL A 42 -2.01 15.42 5.59
CA VAL A 42 -2.93 14.68 6.46
C VAL A 42 -2.25 13.41 6.99
N LEU A 43 -1.61 12.65 6.11
CA LEU A 43 -0.90 11.42 6.47
C LEU A 43 0.25 11.68 7.46
N SER A 44 0.97 12.80 7.35
CA SER A 44 2.03 13.13 8.31
C SER A 44 1.52 13.35 9.73
N LYS A 45 0.24 13.75 9.88
CA LYS A 45 -0.43 13.93 11.17
C LYS A 45 -1.11 12.65 11.65
N TRP A 46 -1.14 11.59 10.86
CA TRP A 46 -1.74 10.32 11.24
C TRP A 46 -0.95 9.67 12.37
N LYS A 47 -1.62 9.45 13.51
CA LYS A 47 -1.02 8.88 14.74
C LYS A 47 -1.53 7.49 15.08
N LYS A 48 -2.58 7.01 14.41
CA LYS A 48 -3.05 5.63 14.61
C LYS A 48 -2.02 4.66 14.02
N PRO A 49 -1.97 3.40 14.50
CA PRO A 49 -1.04 2.40 14.00
C PRO A 49 -0.99 2.33 12.47
N PHE A 50 0.21 2.36 11.90
CA PHE A 50 0.47 2.25 10.47
C PHE A 50 1.63 1.27 10.25
N ILE A 51 1.41 0.20 9.49
CA ILE A 51 2.44 -0.82 9.20
C ILE A 51 2.83 -0.80 7.73
N THR A 52 4.11 -1.03 7.43
CA THR A 52 4.61 -1.28 6.08
C THR A 52 5.05 -2.74 5.97
N LEU A 53 4.47 -3.48 5.01
CA LEU A 53 4.74 -4.89 4.73
C LEU A 53 5.13 -5.06 3.25
N PHE A 54 6.20 -4.37 2.83
CA PHE A 54 6.68 -4.40 1.44
C PHE A 54 7.42 -5.71 1.16
N SER A 55 7.51 -6.12 -0.09
CA SER A 55 8.27 -7.31 -0.50
C SER A 55 9.72 -6.98 -0.89
N ASP A 56 10.57 -8.00 -0.96
CA ASP A 56 11.99 -7.85 -1.31
C ASP A 56 12.28 -7.81 -2.82
N SER A 57 11.32 -8.22 -3.65
CA SER A 57 11.51 -8.44 -5.09
C SER A 57 10.58 -7.60 -5.97
N ASP A 58 10.13 -6.44 -5.47
CA ASP A 58 9.39 -5.44 -6.24
C ASP A 58 10.23 -4.20 -6.57
N PRO A 59 10.83 -4.10 -7.78
CA PRO A 59 11.61 -2.95 -8.18
C PRO A 59 10.75 -1.69 -8.46
N VAL A 60 9.43 -1.83 -8.62
CA VAL A 60 8.53 -0.71 -8.93
C VAL A 60 8.25 0.11 -7.68
N THR A 61 8.00 -0.54 -6.54
CA THR A 61 7.65 0.14 -5.28
C THR A 61 8.74 0.09 -4.21
N GLY A 62 9.81 -0.67 -4.46
CA GLY A 62 10.94 -0.85 -3.54
C GLY A 62 11.49 0.48 -3.00
N GLY A 63 11.63 0.56 -1.68
CA GLY A 63 12.11 1.75 -0.97
C GLY A 63 11.04 2.80 -0.61
N GLY A 64 9.80 2.64 -1.08
CA GLY A 64 8.68 3.51 -0.70
C GLY A 64 8.31 3.44 0.78
N ASP A 65 8.52 2.28 1.40
CA ASP A 65 8.38 2.02 2.83
C ASP A 65 9.16 3.03 3.70
N ARG A 66 10.40 3.33 3.33
CA ARG A 66 11.27 4.26 4.08
C ARG A 66 10.70 5.68 4.12
N ILE A 67 10.09 6.14 3.03
CA ILE A 67 9.47 7.47 2.96
C ILE A 67 8.22 7.50 3.84
N LEU A 68 7.39 6.46 3.76
CA LEU A 68 6.20 6.32 4.61
C LEU A 68 6.57 6.33 6.09
N GLN A 69 7.54 5.49 6.49
CA GLN A 69 8.01 5.39 7.87
C GLN A 69 8.61 6.70 8.39
N LYS A 70 9.29 7.46 7.53
CA LYS A 70 9.88 8.76 7.89
C LYS A 70 8.83 9.85 8.11
N LEU A 71 7.75 9.84 7.32
CA LEU A 71 6.81 10.97 7.24
C LEU A 71 5.53 10.77 8.04
N ILE A 72 5.10 9.52 8.29
CA ILE A 72 3.81 9.21 8.93
C ILE A 72 4.05 8.84 10.39
N HIS A 73 3.59 9.65 11.35
CA HIS A 73 3.89 9.40 12.77
C HIS A 73 3.38 8.05 13.30
N GLY A 74 2.28 7.53 12.75
CA GLY A 74 1.67 6.26 13.13
C GLY A 74 2.51 5.02 12.86
N THR A 75 3.62 5.15 12.13
CA THR A 75 4.58 4.07 11.89
C THR A 75 5.50 3.82 13.09
N ASN A 76 5.71 4.82 13.93
CA ASN A 76 6.62 4.72 15.05
C ASN A 76 6.18 3.62 16.03
N GLY A 77 7.12 2.73 16.36
CA GLY A 77 6.89 1.61 17.29
C GLY A 77 6.17 0.41 16.66
N GLN A 78 5.85 0.43 15.37
CA GLN A 78 5.23 -0.69 14.66
C GLN A 78 6.30 -1.67 14.14
N GLN A 79 5.96 -2.96 14.10
CA GLN A 79 6.86 -4.02 13.65
C GLN A 79 6.86 -4.16 12.12
N HIS A 80 7.44 -3.17 11.44
CA HIS A 80 7.61 -3.20 9.99
C HIS A 80 8.43 -4.42 9.57
N THR A 81 8.04 -5.05 8.46
CA THR A 81 8.68 -6.28 7.98
C THR A 81 8.77 -6.25 6.46
N THR A 82 9.94 -6.58 5.91
CA THR A 82 10.06 -6.90 4.49
C THR A 82 9.72 -8.37 4.28
N ILE A 83 8.75 -8.66 3.42
CA ILE A 83 8.32 -10.02 3.08
C ILE A 83 9.26 -10.59 2.03
N ILE A 84 9.89 -11.71 2.37
CA ILE A 84 10.90 -12.36 1.53
C ILE A 84 10.23 -13.27 0.49
N ASN A 85 10.83 -13.38 -0.70
CA ASN A 85 10.32 -14.16 -1.83
C ASN A 85 8.94 -13.68 -2.33
N GLY A 86 8.69 -12.37 -2.28
CA GLY A 86 7.48 -11.75 -2.82
C GLY A 86 7.81 -10.75 -3.93
N GLY A 87 7.11 -10.84 -5.06
CA GLY A 87 7.19 -9.85 -6.14
C GLY A 87 6.27 -8.65 -5.92
N HIS A 88 5.89 -7.98 -7.02
CA HIS A 88 4.95 -6.85 -7.00
C HIS A 88 3.54 -7.26 -6.54
N PHE A 89 3.08 -8.44 -6.97
CA PHE A 89 1.82 -9.02 -6.53
C PHE A 89 2.04 -9.92 -5.30
N LEU A 90 2.61 -9.35 -4.24
CA LEU A 90 3.07 -10.11 -3.06
C LEU A 90 1.99 -10.99 -2.40
N GLN A 91 0.71 -10.65 -2.55
CA GLN A 91 -0.40 -11.48 -2.05
C GLN A 91 -0.51 -12.84 -2.75
N GLU A 92 -0.01 -12.98 -3.98
CA GLU A 92 0.03 -14.26 -4.71
C GLU A 92 1.22 -15.11 -4.27
N ASP A 93 2.37 -14.48 -4.03
CA ASP A 93 3.60 -15.20 -3.68
C ASP A 93 3.66 -15.57 -2.18
N GLN A 94 3.13 -14.70 -1.32
CA GLN A 94 3.29 -14.75 0.13
C GLN A 94 2.00 -14.34 0.86
N GLY A 95 0.84 -14.75 0.32
CA GLY A 95 -0.48 -14.37 0.85
C GLY A 95 -0.70 -14.77 2.31
N GLU A 96 -0.33 -15.99 2.68
CA GLU A 96 -0.43 -16.49 4.06
C GLU A 96 0.48 -15.69 5.01
N THR A 97 1.74 -15.47 4.62
CA THR A 97 2.71 -14.67 5.39
C THR A 97 2.18 -13.24 5.61
N LEU A 98 1.64 -12.61 4.57
CA LEU A 98 1.04 -11.27 4.65
C LEU A 98 -0.15 -11.26 5.63
N ALA A 99 -1.03 -12.26 5.55
CA ALA A 99 -2.18 -12.39 6.43
C ALA A 99 -1.77 -12.58 7.91
N GLU A 100 -0.77 -13.43 8.17
CA GLU A 100 -0.24 -13.67 9.52
C GLU A 100 0.34 -12.39 10.14
N LEU A 101 1.11 -11.62 9.38
CA LEU A 101 1.68 -10.35 9.80
C LEU A 101 0.58 -9.30 10.07
N LEU A 102 -0.46 -9.26 9.23
CA LEU A 102 -1.61 -8.37 9.46
C LEU A 102 -2.39 -8.74 10.71
N LEU A 103 -2.65 -10.03 10.94
CA LEU A 103 -3.31 -10.53 12.17
C LEU A 103 -2.47 -10.25 13.42
N LYS A 104 -1.14 -10.35 13.31
CA LYS A 104 -0.23 -9.93 14.38
C LYS A 104 -0.33 -8.43 14.65
N PHE A 105 -0.29 -7.60 13.61
CA PHE A 105 -0.42 -6.14 13.72
C PHE A 105 -1.72 -5.73 14.42
N ILE A 106 -2.85 -6.34 14.05
CA ILE A 106 -4.16 -6.08 14.69
C ILE A 106 -4.13 -6.45 16.17
N ARG A 107 -3.57 -7.63 16.52
CA ARG A 107 -3.46 -8.07 17.92
C ARG A 107 -2.55 -7.19 18.77
N ASP A 108 -1.44 -6.73 18.20
CA ASP A 108 -0.49 -5.85 18.88
C ASP A 108 -1.02 -4.41 19.04
N ASN A 109 -2.09 -4.05 18.34
CA ASN A 109 -2.72 -2.73 18.38
C ASN A 109 -4.23 -2.83 18.70
N PRO A 110 -4.61 -3.32 19.90
CA PRO A 110 -6.01 -3.44 20.27
C PRO A 110 -6.69 -2.06 20.24
N THR A 111 -7.86 -1.98 19.59
CA THR A 111 -8.67 -0.77 19.62
C THR A 111 -9.42 -0.70 20.95
N ASP A 112 -9.27 0.40 21.68
CA ASP A 112 -10.17 0.71 22.79
C ASP A 112 -11.58 0.93 22.21
N SER A 113 -12.51 0.02 22.53
CA SER A 113 -13.91 0.06 22.05
C SER A 113 -14.73 1.22 22.64
N THR A 114 -14.11 2.13 23.39
CA THR A 114 -14.73 3.25 24.10
C THR A 114 -14.65 4.58 23.34
N ASN A 115 -13.99 4.64 22.19
CA ASN A 115 -13.84 5.86 21.40
C ASN A 115 -13.96 5.60 19.89
N ILE A 116 -15.09 5.05 19.48
CA ILE A 116 -15.56 5.17 18.09
C ILE A 116 -16.34 6.49 18.02
N PRO A 117 -15.92 7.48 17.21
CA PRO A 117 -16.68 8.71 17.00
C PRO A 117 -18.04 8.45 16.33
#